data_AF-A0A948ZS92-F1
#
_entry.id   AF-A0A948ZS92-F1
#
_cell.length_a   1.000
_cell.length_b   1.000
_cell.length_c   1.000
_cell.angle_alpha   90.00
_cell.angle_beta   90.00
_cell.angle_gamma   90.00
#
_symmetry.space_group_name_H-M   'P 1'
#
loop_
_entity.id
_entity.type
_entity.pdbx_description
1 polymer ?
#
loop_
_entity_poly.entity_id
_entity_poly.type
_entity_poly.pdbx_seq_one_letter_code
_entity_poly.pdbx_strand_id
1 'polypeptide(L)'
;GRHIYAVGGDPEIARLSGIAVDKVQVLSFVICSLAATMGGLYFSSRMGVGDPRVGGGLGFDSLVAVVVGGCRLGGGFGSVVGAVGGVLVIAILNNLLNFMNVNIWYQSILKGFIILLAVTLYRKKK
;
A
#
# COMPACT_ATOMS: atom_id res chain seq x y z
N GLY A 1 11.29 -1.25 14.34
CA GLY A 1 11.10 0.02 13.59
C GLY A 1 12.32 0.36 12.75
N ARG A 2 13.36 0.95 13.35
CA ARG A 2 14.56 1.44 12.64
C ARG A 2 15.27 0.39 11.77
N HIS A 3 15.32 -0.87 12.19
CA HIS A 3 15.85 -1.97 11.37
C HIS A 3 15.08 -2.18 10.06
N ILE A 4 13.76 -1.93 10.02
CA ILE A 4 12.95 -2.06 8.80
C ILE A 4 13.30 -0.94 7.81
N TYR A 5 13.48 0.29 8.30
CA TYR A 5 13.93 1.42 7.47
C TYR A 5 15.35 1.20 6.94
N ALA A 6 16.27 0.70 7.78
CA ALA A 6 17.63 0.39 7.36
C ALA A 6 17.67 -0.70 6.27
N VAL A 7 16.97 -1.82 6.49
CA VAL A 7 16.86 -2.93 5.52
C VAL A 7 16.16 -2.49 4.23
N GLY A 8 15.14 -1.64 4.32
CA GLY A 8 14.42 -1.14 3.16
C GLY A 8 15.18 -0.10 2.34
N GLY A 9 16.18 0.58 2.92
CA GLY A 9 17.02 1.54 2.21
C GLY A 9 18.11 0.84 1.39
N ASP A 10 18.88 0.00 2.06
CA ASP A 10 19.88 -0.86 1.42
C ASP A 10 20.11 -2.14 2.27
N PRO A 11 19.72 -3.32 1.78
CA PRO A 11 19.88 -4.57 2.51
C PRO A 11 21.35 -4.98 2.68
N GLU A 12 22.23 -4.61 1.75
CA GLU A 12 23.65 -4.94 1.82
C GLU A 12 24.35 -4.12 2.91
N ILE A 13 24.07 -2.81 2.99
CA ILE A 13 24.58 -1.94 4.07
C ILE A 13 24.02 -2.38 5.44
N ALA A 14 22.75 -2.77 5.49
CA ALA A 14 22.13 -3.27 6.73
C ALA A 14 22.83 -4.55 7.24
N ARG A 15 23.18 -5.46 6.33
CA ARG A 15 23.92 -6.69 6.67
C ARG A 15 25.34 -6.40 7.16
N LEU A 16 26.05 -5.50 6.50
CA LEU A 16 27.39 -5.05 6.94
C LEU A 16 27.35 -4.36 8.32
N SER A 17 26.21 -3.77 8.68
CA SER A 17 25.96 -3.17 10.00
C SER A 17 25.51 -4.18 11.08
N GLY A 18 25.59 -5.48 10.80
CA GLY A 18 25.23 -6.55 11.75
C GLY A 18 23.73 -6.79 11.91
N ILE A 19 22.87 -6.22 11.04
CA ILE A 19 21.43 -6.47 11.08
C ILE A 19 21.12 -7.78 10.35
N ALA A 20 20.39 -8.69 11.02
CA ALA A 20 19.89 -9.91 10.40
C ALA A 20 18.75 -9.60 9.41
N VAL A 21 19.12 -9.23 8.18
CA VAL A 21 18.21 -8.83 7.10
C VAL A 21 17.07 -9.83 6.89
N ASP A 22 17.40 -11.11 6.79
CA ASP A 22 16.42 -12.18 6.54
C ASP A 22 15.36 -12.25 7.66
N LYS A 23 15.78 -12.14 8.92
CA LYS A 23 14.85 -12.14 10.06
C LYS A 23 13.92 -10.93 10.02
N VAL A 24 14.45 -9.75 9.67
CA VAL A 24 13.65 -8.52 9.58
C VAL A 24 12.65 -8.59 8.43
N GLN A 25 13.04 -9.16 7.29
CA GLN A 25 12.16 -9.35 6.14
C GLN A 25 11.04 -10.35 6.46
N VAL A 26 11.37 -11.52 7.00
CA VAL A 26 10.39 -12.54 7.40
C VAL A 26 9.40 -11.97 8.41
N LEU A 27 9.88 -11.28 9.45
CA LEU A 27 9.00 -10.68 10.46
C LEU A 27 8.07 -9.62 9.83
N SER A 28 8.56 -8.84 8.88
CA SER A 28 7.76 -7.83 8.18
C SER A 28 6.64 -8.48 7.34
N PHE A 29 6.94 -9.56 6.62
CA PHE A 29 5.93 -10.32 5.87
C PHE A 29 4.91 -11.00 6.77
N VAL A 30 5.33 -11.52 7.93
CA VAL A 30 4.41 -12.10 8.93
C VAL A 30 3.44 -11.05 9.45
N ILE A 31 3.93 -9.87 9.82
CA ILE A 31 3.08 -8.76 10.29
C ILE A 31 2.10 -8.32 9.19
N CYS A 32 2.57 -8.21 7.94
CA CYS A 32 1.73 -7.87 6.80
C CYS A 32 0.63 -8.92 6.57
N SER A 33 0.98 -10.21 6.66
CA SER A 33 0.04 -11.32 6.46
C SER A 33 -1.02 -11.37 7.57
N LEU A 34 -0.65 -11.09 8.82
CA LEU A 34 -1.59 -10.97 9.93
C LEU A 34 -2.59 -9.83 9.71
N ALA A 35 -2.09 -8.65 9.31
CA ALA A 35 -2.94 -7.51 9.01
C ALA A 35 -3.88 -7.78 7.82
N ALA A 36 -3.36 -8.39 6.75
CA ALA A 36 -4.13 -8.76 5.57
C ALA A 36 -5.21 -9.80 5.90
N THR A 37 -4.90 -10.79 6.75
CA THR A 37 -5.86 -11.79 7.21
C THR A 37 -6.98 -11.15 8.02
N MET A 38 -6.66 -10.26 8.96
CA MET A 38 -7.66 -9.54 9.75
C MET A 38 -8.57 -8.67 8.86
N GLY A 39 -7.99 -7.95 7.90
CA GLY A 39 -8.75 -7.15 6.93
C GLY A 39 -9.63 -8.02 6.01
N GLY A 40 -9.11 -9.15 5.54
CA GLY A 40 -9.83 -10.10 4.71
C GLY A 40 -10.99 -10.77 5.44
N LEU A 41 -10.82 -11.15 6.71
CA LEU A 41 -11.89 -11.68 7.54
C LEU A 41 -13.01 -10.66 7.75
N TYR A 42 -12.65 -9.41 8.06
CA TYR A 42 -13.62 -8.32 8.19
C TYR A 42 -14.38 -8.09 6.88
N PHE A 43 -13.66 -8.03 5.76
CA PHE A 43 -14.25 -7.80 4.45
C PHE A 43 -15.17 -8.95 4.02
N SER A 44 -14.75 -10.19 4.24
CA SER A 44 -15.53 -11.41 3.96
C SER A 44 -16.83 -11.45 4.78
N SER A 45 -16.77 -11.05 6.05
CA SER A 45 -17.95 -10.94 6.92
C SER A 45 -18.94 -9.90 6.40
N ARG A 46 -18.43 -8.80 5.81
CA ARG A 46 -19.25 -7.71 5.29
C ARG A 46 -19.92 -8.05 3.95
N MET A 47 -19.28 -8.85 3.10
CA MET A 47 -19.78 -9.14 1.75
C MET A 47 -21.00 -10.05 1.73
N GLY A 48 -21.07 -11.08 2.58
CA GLY A 48 -22.19 -12.03 2.65
C GLY A 48 -22.45 -12.88 1.39
N VAL A 49 -21.82 -12.57 0.25
CA VAL A 49 -21.99 -13.20 -1.07
C VAL A 49 -20.62 -13.41 -1.70
N GLY A 50 -20.38 -14.60 -2.25
CA GLY A 50 -19.12 -14.96 -2.91
C GLY A 50 -19.05 -14.45 -4.35
N ASP A 51 -18.79 -13.16 -4.54
CA ASP A 51 -18.47 -12.60 -5.85
C ASP A 51 -16.94 -12.66 -6.09
N PRO A 52 -16.46 -13.42 -7.10
CA PRO A 52 -15.04 -13.60 -7.37
C PRO A 52 -14.32 -12.32 -7.83
N ARG A 53 -15.05 -11.27 -8.22
CA ARG A 53 -14.48 -10.02 -8.73
C ARG A 53 -14.01 -9.10 -7.61
N VAL A 54 -14.42 -9.35 -6.37
CA VAL A 54 -14.36 -8.33 -5.31
C VAL A 54 -12.97 -8.21 -4.65
N GLY A 55 -12.06 -9.13 -4.93
CA GLY A 55 -10.65 -9.00 -4.51
C GLY A 55 -9.75 -8.26 -5.50
N GLY A 56 -10.14 -8.16 -6.78
CA GLY A 56 -9.21 -7.78 -7.86
C GLY A 56 -8.62 -6.37 -7.73
N GLY A 57 -9.39 -5.43 -7.18
CA GLY A 57 -8.96 -4.03 -7.02
C GLY A 57 -8.23 -3.72 -5.70
N LEU A 58 -8.35 -4.57 -4.68
CA LEU A 58 -7.89 -4.25 -3.32
C LEU A 58 -6.37 -4.12 -3.22
N GLY A 59 -5.63 -4.97 -3.95
CA GLY A 59 -4.16 -4.89 -4.00
C GLY A 59 -3.68 -3.58 -4.64
N PHE A 60 -4.34 -3.15 -5.72
CA PHE A 60 -4.02 -1.91 -6.40
C PHE A 60 -4.37 -0.69 -5.54
N ASP A 61 -5.56 -0.68 -4.93
CA ASP A 61 -5.99 0.39 -4.03
C ASP A 61 -5.05 0.55 -2.83
N SER A 62 -4.55 -0.57 -2.28
CA SER A 62 -3.56 -0.56 -1.19
C SER A 62 -2.24 0.09 -1.62
N LEU A 63 -1.77 -0.21 -2.84
CA LEU A 63 -0.56 0.39 -3.39
C LEU A 63 -0.73 1.89 -3.64
N VAL A 64 -1.84 2.30 -4.26
CA VAL A 64 -2.15 3.72 -4.51
C VAL A 64 -2.18 4.49 -3.19
N ALA A 65 -2.90 3.98 -2.19
CA ALA A 65 -3.07 4.63 -0.89
C ALA A 65 -1.74 4.86 -0.18
N VAL A 66 -0.86 3.85 -0.16
CA VAL A 66 0.45 3.94 0.53
C VAL A 66 1.40 4.88 -0.20
N VAL A 67 1.35 4.94 -1.53
CA VAL A 67 2.15 5.90 -2.33
C VAL A 67 1.66 7.34 -2.14
N VAL A 68 0.34 7.57 -2.12
CA VAL A 68 -0.26 8.88 -1.80
C VAL A 68 0.10 9.30 -0.37
N GLY A 69 0.16 8.34 0.55
CA GLY A 69 0.60 8.52 1.93
C GLY A 69 2.10 8.82 2.09
N GLY A 70 2.88 8.82 1.01
CA GLY A 70 4.28 9.24 1.01
C GLY A 70 5.32 8.12 1.17
N CYS A 71 4.91 6.85 1.11
CA CYS A 71 5.85 5.72 1.11
C CYS A 71 6.51 5.53 -0.27
N ARG A 72 7.81 5.22 -0.27
CA ARG A 72 8.55 4.95 -1.51
C ARG A 72 8.37 3.49 -1.94
N LEU A 73 8.10 3.27 -3.23
CA LEU A 73 8.01 1.92 -3.83
C LEU A 73 9.32 1.13 -3.69
N GLY A 74 10.47 1.82 -3.66
CA GLY A 74 11.78 1.20 -3.46
C GLY A 74 12.14 0.86 -2.01
N GLY A 75 11.27 1.14 -1.04
CA GLY A 75 11.53 0.89 0.37
C GLY A 75 12.35 1.98 1.08
N GLY A 76 12.57 1.77 2.39
CA GLY A 76 13.49 2.58 3.21
C GLY A 76 12.97 3.94 3.68
N PHE A 77 11.84 4.41 3.15
CA PHE A 77 11.20 5.67 3.54
C PHE A 77 9.68 5.57 3.54
N GLY A 78 9.07 6.11 4.59
CA GLY A 78 7.63 6.10 4.78
C GLY A 78 7.25 6.45 6.21
N SER A 79 5.95 6.56 6.48
CA SER A 79 5.39 6.79 7.81
C SER A 79 4.06 6.05 7.91
N VAL A 80 3.82 5.40 9.05
CA VAL A 80 2.53 4.73 9.31
C VAL A 80 1.39 5.75 9.30
N VAL A 81 1.61 6.93 9.89
CA VAL A 81 0.63 8.03 9.90
C VAL A 81 0.36 8.53 8.48
N GLY A 82 1.40 8.64 7.65
CA GLY A 82 1.25 9.00 6.23
C GLY A 82 0.44 7.97 5.46
N ALA A 83 0.72 6.69 5.65
CA ALA A 83 -0.03 5.60 5.02
C ALA A 83 -1.52 5.58 5.43
N VAL A 84 -1.83 5.77 6.72
CA VAL A 84 -3.21 5.90 7.19
C VAL A 84 -3.91 7.09 6.55
N GLY A 85 -3.22 8.24 6.45
CA GLY A 85 -3.73 9.42 5.74
C GLY A 85 -4.03 9.13 4.26
N GLY A 86 -3.11 8.44 3.58
CA GLY A 86 -3.30 8.03 2.18
C GLY A 86 -4.49 7.08 1.99
N VAL A 87 -4.68 6.12 2.90
CA VAL A 87 -5.84 5.22 2.90
C VAL A 87 -7.14 6.01 3.07
N LEU A 88 -7.18 6.99 3.97
CA LEU A 88 -8.35 7.85 4.17
C LEU A 88 -8.69 8.65 2.90
N VAL A 89 -7.68 9.23 2.24
CA VAL A 89 -7.88 9.98 0.99
C VAL A 89 -8.46 9.09 -0.10
N ILE A 90 -7.91 7.89 -0.31
CA ILE A 90 -8.41 6.93 -1.31
C ILE A 90 -9.80 6.41 -0.94
N ALA A 91 -10.08 6.16 0.34
CA ALA A 91 -11.40 5.75 0.80
C ALA A 91 -12.45 6.83 0.49
N ILE A 92 -12.15 8.11 0.79
CA ILE A 92 -13.02 9.23 0.48
C ILE A 92 -13.22 9.34 -1.04
N LEU A 93 -12.14 9.27 -1.82
CA LEU A 93 -12.21 9.32 -3.29
C LEU A 93 -13.10 8.21 -3.87
N ASN A 94 -12.95 6.97 -3.36
CA ASN A 94 -13.79 5.84 -3.76
C ASN A 94 -15.27 6.11 -3.45
N ASN A 95 -15.58 6.66 -2.27
CA ASN A 95 -16.95 7.01 -1.91
C ASN A 95 -17.51 8.12 -2.81
N LEU A 96 -16.75 9.18 -3.09
CA LEU A 96 -17.18 10.26 -4.00
C LEU A 96 -17.46 9.75 -5.41
N LEU A 97 -16.54 8.97 -5.99
CA LEU A 97 -16.70 8.42 -7.33
C LEU A 97 -17.88 7.43 -7.40
N ASN A 98 -18.13 6.69 -6.32
CA ASN A 98 -19.30 5.82 -6.20
C ASN A 98 -20.61 6.63 -6.15
N PHE A 99 -20.66 7.71 -5.35
CA PHE A 99 -21.82 8.62 -5.31
C PHE A 99 -22.13 9.24 -6.67
N MET A 100 -21.09 9.61 -7.42
CA MET A 100 -21.20 10.11 -8.78
C MET A 100 -21.57 9.03 -9.82
N ASN A 101 -21.82 7.79 -9.39
CA ASN A 101 -22.13 6.64 -10.26
C ASN A 101 -21.07 6.39 -11.35
N VAL A 102 -19.80 6.73 -11.07
CA VAL A 102 -18.70 6.52 -12.02
C VAL A 102 -18.37 5.03 -12.08
N ASN A 103 -18.36 4.49 -13.30
CA ASN A 103 -18.03 3.09 -13.55
C ASN A 103 -16.64 2.73 -12.98
N ILE A 104 -16.52 1.53 -12.39
CA ILE A 104 -15.30 0.97 -11.80
C ILE A 104 -14.08 1.07 -12.74
N TRP A 105 -14.29 0.91 -14.05
CA TRP A 105 -13.23 1.00 -15.07
C TRP A 105 -12.57 2.38 -15.10
N TYR A 106 -13.35 3.45 -15.01
CA TYR A 106 -12.82 4.81 -14.96
C TYR A 106 -12.12 5.12 -13.65
N GLN A 107 -12.59 4.53 -12.54
CA GLN A 107 -11.92 4.67 -11.24
C GLN A 107 -10.52 4.04 -11.27
N SER A 108 -10.37 2.85 -11.88
CA SER A 108 -9.07 2.19 -12.05
C SER A 108 -8.10 3.00 -12.93
N ILE A 109 -8.59 3.62 -14.00
CA ILE A 109 -7.78 4.50 -14.87
C ILE A 109 -7.28 5.72 -14.08
N LEU A 110 -8.16 6.39 -13.34
CA LEU A 110 -7.80 7.53 -12.48
C LEU A 110 -6.75 7.16 -11.44
N LYS A 111 -6.92 6.02 -10.76
CA LYS A 111 -5.95 5.51 -9.78
C LYS A 111 -4.59 5.18 -10.42
N GLY A 112 -4.58 4.61 -11.63
CA GLY A 112 -3.36 4.40 -12.41
C GLY A 112 -2.66 5.71 -12.76
N PHE A 113 -3.42 6.72 -13.14
CA PHE A 113 -2.88 8.06 -13.40
C PHE A 113 -2.25 8.68 -12.14
N ILE A 114 -2.89 8.52 -10.97
CA ILE A 114 -2.35 8.97 -9.68
C ILE A 114 -0.98 8.32 -9.40
N ILE A 115 -0.84 7.01 -9.61
CA ILE A 115 0.44 6.33 -9.42
C ILE A 115 1.49 6.85 -10.42
N LEU A 116 1.13 7.00 -11.69
CA LEU A 116 2.07 7.51 -12.71
C LEU A 116 2.58 8.91 -12.36
N LEU A 117 1.69 9.80 -11.91
CA LEU A 117 2.06 11.12 -11.41
C LEU A 117 2.97 11.03 -10.18
N ALA A 118 2.63 10.18 -9.22
CA ALA A 118 3.47 10.00 -8.04
C ALA A 118 4.88 9.52 -8.43
N VAL A 119 4.99 8.47 -9.24
CA VAL A 119 6.28 7.91 -9.68
C VAL A 119 7.11 8.92 -10.46
N THR A 120 6.49 9.68 -11.37
CA THR A 120 7.21 10.68 -12.17
C THR A 120 7.73 11.84 -11.32
N LEU A 121 6.93 12.32 -10.36
CA LEU A 121 7.36 13.33 -9.38
C LEU A 121 8.48 12.80 -8.48
N TYR A 122 8.38 11.55 -8.02
CA TYR A 122 9.41 10.92 -7.19
C TYR A 122 10.73 10.67 -7.95
N ARG A 123 10.65 10.32 -9.25
CA ARG A 123 11.83 10.13 -10.10
C ARG A 123 12.59 11.43 -10.33
N LYS A 124 11.90 12.57 -10.37
CA LYS A 124 12.50 13.89 -10.59
C LYS A 124 13.29 14.42 -9.39
N LYS A 125 13.22 13.74 -8.24
CA LYS A 125 13.93 14.07 -6.99
C LYS A 125 15.24 13.27 -6.79
N LYS A 126 15.72 12.60 -7.84
CA LYS A 126 17.04 11.95 -7.90
C LYS A 126 17.92 12.76 -8.84
#